data_AF-A0A136MX13-F1
#
_entry.id   AF-A0A136MX13-F1
#
_cell.length_a   1.000
_cell.length_b   1.000
_cell.length_c   1.000
_cell.angle_alpha   90.00
_cell.angle_beta   90.00
_cell.angle_gamma   90.00
#
_symmetry.space_group_name_H-M   'P 1'
#
loop_
_entity.id
_entity.type
_entity.pdbx_description
1 polymer ?
#
loop_
_entity_poly.entity_id
_entity_poly.type
_entity_poly.pdbx_seq_one_letter_code
_entity_poly.pdbx_strand_id
1 'polypeptide(L)' 'MTQSYFLRPRDGDEEEDPGSVMIPLDDMEAKHIRRVLNHVGWNKTRAANILKVSRPTLDRKIDKYLLKRE' A
#
# COMPACT_ATOMS: atom_id res chain seq x y z
N MET A 1 20.34 -48.93 16.52
CA MET A 1 21.75 -48.62 16.19
C MET A 1 21.74 -48.33 14.69
N THR A 2 21.76 -47.07 14.21
CA THR A 2 22.68 -45.98 14.51
C THR A 2 21.92 -44.65 14.45
N GLN A 3 22.16 -43.77 15.43
CA GLN A 3 21.79 -42.36 15.42
C GLN A 3 22.66 -41.62 14.41
N SER A 4 22.11 -40.80 13.52
CA SER A 4 22.88 -39.74 12.87
C SER A 4 21.97 -38.68 12.24
N TYR A 5 21.97 -37.51 12.87
CA TYR A 5 21.45 -36.23 12.41
C TYR A 5 21.97 -35.85 11.01
N PHE A 6 21.20 -35.06 10.24
CA PHE A 6 21.60 -34.08 9.18
C PHE A 6 20.32 -33.81 8.35
N LEU A 7 19.67 -32.66 8.21
CA LEU A 7 19.88 -31.25 8.54
C LEU A 7 18.52 -30.68 9.00
N ARG A 8 18.47 -30.00 10.15
CA ARG A 8 18.26 -28.54 10.31
C ARG A 8 17.00 -27.97 9.63
N PRO A 9 16.14 -27.23 10.37
CA PRO A 9 15.17 -26.32 9.76
C PRO A 9 15.94 -25.43 8.79
N ARG A 10 15.61 -25.52 7.50
CA ARG A 10 16.20 -24.65 6.48
C ARG A 10 15.50 -23.31 6.60
N ASP A 11 16.22 -22.39 7.25
CA ASP A 11 16.25 -20.95 7.00
C ASP A 11 14.96 -20.36 6.42
N GLY A 12 14.16 -19.75 7.30
CA GLY A 12 13.25 -18.67 6.98
C GLY A 12 12.54 -18.76 5.64
N ASP A 13 11.42 -19.49 5.60
CA ASP A 13 10.28 -18.99 4.82
C ASP A 13 9.77 -17.75 5.58
N GLU A 14 10.56 -16.69 5.43
CA GLU A 14 10.22 -15.32 5.70
C GLU A 14 8.82 -15.15 5.10
N GLU A 15 7.82 -14.95 5.97
CA GLU A 15 6.58 -14.35 5.53
C GLU A 15 7.02 -13.04 4.88
N GLU A 16 7.14 -13.03 3.55
CA GLU A 16 7.36 -11.82 2.78
C GLU A 16 6.19 -10.92 3.15
N ASP A 17 6.39 -10.02 4.11
CA ASP A 17 5.39 -9.03 4.46
C ASP A 17 5.05 -8.32 3.16
N PRO A 18 3.81 -8.40 2.65
CA PRO A 18 3.44 -7.70 1.44
C PRO A 18 3.65 -6.18 1.57
N GLY A 19 3.84 -5.68 2.80
CA GLY A 19 4.27 -4.32 3.12
C GLY A 19 5.76 -4.01 2.90
N SER A 20 6.62 -5.00 2.65
CA SER A 20 8.08 -4.81 2.52
C SER A 20 8.56 -4.36 1.14
N VAL A 21 7.67 -4.30 0.13
CA VAL A 21 8.05 -3.87 -1.21
C VAL A 21 8.46 -2.40 -1.18
N MET A 22 9.76 -2.13 -1.34
CA MET A 22 10.29 -0.78 -1.48
C MET A 22 9.85 -0.20 -2.82
N ILE A 23 8.79 0.60 -2.80
CA ILE A 23 8.31 1.38 -3.93
C ILE A 23 8.63 2.86 -3.73
N PRO A 24 8.72 3.65 -4.81
CA PRO A 24 8.81 5.09 -4.71
C PRO A 24 7.70 5.69 -3.83
N LEU A 25 8.03 6.76 -3.11
CA LEU A 25 7.06 7.45 -2.24
C LEU A 25 5.82 7.90 -3.01
N ASP A 26 6.01 8.38 -4.24
CA ASP A 26 4.91 8.80 -5.13
C ASP A 26 3.96 7.63 -5.46
N ASP A 27 4.49 6.42 -5.67
CA ASP A 27 3.68 5.23 -5.97
C ASP A 27 2.92 4.75 -4.73
N MET A 28 3.58 4.78 -3.56
CA MET A 28 2.93 4.46 -2.29
C MET A 28 1.79 5.44 -2.01
N GLU A 29 2.04 6.72 -2.23
CA GLU A 29 1.04 7.77 -2.07
C GLU A 29 -0.14 7.58 -3.02
N ALA A 30 0.12 7.35 -4.31
CA ALA A 30 -0.93 7.11 -5.31
C ALA A 30 -1.80 5.89 -4.96
N LYS A 31 -1.16 4.77 -4.56
CA LYS A 31 -1.87 3.56 -4.08
C LYS A 31 -2.72 3.86 -2.85
N HIS A 32 -2.18 4.59 -1.88
CA HIS A 32 -2.90 4.93 -0.66
C HIS A 32 -4.11 5.83 -0.94
N ILE A 33 -3.93 6.88 -1.75
CA ILE A 33 -5.02 7.79 -2.15
C ILE A 33 -6.12 7.02 -2.88
N ARG A 34 -5.76 6.12 -3.81
CA ARG A 34 -6.74 5.26 -4.51
C ARG A 34 -7.53 4.39 -3.55
N ARG A 35 -6.85 3.73 -2.59
CA ARG A 35 -7.52 2.89 -1.57
C ARG A 35 -8.52 3.70 -0.76
N VAL A 36 -8.14 4.89 -0.31
CA VAL A 36 -9.04 5.78 0.45
C VAL A 36 -10.21 6.25 -0.41
N LEU A 37 -9.96 6.70 -1.65
CA LEU A 37 -11.01 7.12 -2.58
C LEU A 37 -12.02 6.00 -2.83
N ASN A 38 -11.56 4.77 -3.08
CA ASN A 38 -12.44 3.63 -3.27
C ASN A 38 -13.21 3.28 -1.99
N HIS A 39 -12.55 3.32 -0.82
CA HIS A 39 -13.19 3.04 0.47
C HIS A 39 -14.34 4.02 0.80
N VAL A 40 -14.22 5.30 0.45
CA VAL A 40 -15.27 6.30 0.68
C VAL A 40 -16.22 6.49 -0.51
N GLY A 41 -16.15 5.64 -1.54
CA GLY A 41 -17.00 5.75 -2.73
C GLY A 41 -16.76 7.04 -3.52
N TRP A 42 -15.51 7.48 -3.66
CA TRP A 42 -15.08 8.68 -4.37
C TRP A 42 -15.60 10.00 -3.79
N ASN A 43 -16.05 9.99 -2.53
CA ASN A 43 -16.35 11.22 -1.81
C ASN A 43 -15.06 11.99 -1.48
N LYS A 44 -14.70 12.95 -2.35
CA LYS A 44 -13.47 13.76 -2.26
C LYS A 44 -13.31 14.46 -0.92
N THR A 45 -14.39 14.97 -0.33
CA THR A 45 -14.34 15.65 0.97
C THR A 45 -13.99 14.66 2.09
N ARG A 46 -14.64 13.49 2.12
CA ARG A 46 -14.32 12.44 3.11
C ARG A 46 -12.91 11.87 2.91
N ALA A 47 -12.49 11.66 1.66
CA ALA A 47 -11.15 11.20 1.35
C ALA A 47 -10.07 12.21 1.81
N ALA A 48 -10.27 13.49 1.54
CA ALA A 48 -9.35 14.56 1.96
C ALA A 48 -9.20 14.60 3.50
N ASN A 49 -10.30 14.43 4.22
CA ASN A 49 -10.28 14.36 5.69
C ASN A 49 -9.50 13.14 6.20
N ILE A 50 -9.68 11.95 5.60
CA ILE A 50 -8.96 10.73 5.99
C ILE A 50 -7.46 10.86 5.69
N LEU A 51 -7.12 11.38 4.51
CA LEU A 51 -5.73 11.61 4.08
C LEU A 51 -5.07 12.80 4.78
N LYS A 52 -5.82 13.57 5.58
CA LYS A 52 -5.38 14.81 6.25
C LYS A 52 -4.75 15.82 5.29
N VAL A 53 -5.35 15.97 4.10
CA VAL A 53 -4.95 16.96 3.10
C VAL A 53 -6.12 17.87 2.77
N SER A 54 -5.83 19.04 2.19
CA SER A 54 -6.90 19.91 1.69
C SER A 54 -7.56 19.30 0.44
N ARG A 55 -8.84 19.60 0.20
CA ARG A 55 -9.54 19.18 -1.03
C ARG A 55 -8.81 19.64 -2.32
N PRO A 56 -8.31 20.89 -2.44
CA PRO A 56 -7.49 21.29 -3.60
C PRO A 56 -6.22 20.47 -3.77
N THR A 57 -5.57 20.08 -2.67
CA THR A 57 -4.39 19.20 -2.70
C THR A 57 -4.75 17.80 -3.20
N LEU A 58 -5.87 17.25 -2.72
CA LEU A 58 -6.36 15.95 -3.18
C LEU A 58 -6.71 15.99 -4.67
N ASP A 59 -7.41 17.03 -5.14
CA ASP A 59 -7.74 17.21 -6.55
C ASP A 59 -6.46 17.24 -7.41
N ARG A 60 -5.44 18.03 -7.03
CA ARG A 60 -4.14 18.03 -7.71
C ARG A 60 -3.44 16.66 -7.72
N LYS A 61 -3.58 15.87 -6.65
CA LYS A 61 -2.99 14.52 -6.57
C LYS A 61 -3.76 13.51 -7.43
N ILE A 62 -5.09 13.63 -7.51
CA ILE A 62 -5.92 12.83 -8.42
C ILE A 62 -5.49 13.08 -9.86
N ASP A 63 -5.28 14.34 -10.25
CA ASP A 63 -4.82 14.70 -11.58
C ASP A 63 -3.38 14.26 -11.83
N LYS A 64 -2.46 14.51 -10.87
CA LYS A 64 -1.03 14.11 -10.96
C LYS A 64 -0.88 12.60 -11.20
N TYR A 65 -1.65 11.78 -10.48
CA TYR A 65 -1.56 10.31 -10.54
C TYR A 65 -2.58 9.68 -11.49
N LEU A 66 -3.33 10.49 -12.25
CA LEU A 66 -4.35 10.05 -13.20
C LEU A 66 -5.32 9.02 -12.61
N LEU A 67 -5.75 9.23 -11.35
CA LEU A 67 -6.61 8.29 -10.64
C LEU A 67 -8.02 8.28 -11.25
N LYS A 68 -8.53 7.10 -11.59
CA LYS A 68 -9.88 6.91 -12.14
C LYS A 68 -10.67 5.91 -11.30
N ARG A 69 -11.99 6.07 -11.30
CA ARG A 69 -12.93 5.10 -10.74
C ARG A 69 -13.02 3.92 -11.70
N GLU A 70 -12.67 2.74 -11.22
CA GLU A 70 -12.93 1.47 -11.90
C GLU A 70 -14.41 1.09 -11.79
#